data_AF-A0ABD7JTU7-F1
#
_entry.id   AF-A0ABD7JTU7-F1
#
_cell.length_a   1.000
_cell.length_b   1.000
_cell.length_c   1.000
_cell.angle_alpha   90.00
_cell.angle_beta   90.00
_cell.angle_gamma   90.00
#
_symmetry.space_group_name_H-M   'P 1'
#
loop_
_entity.id
_entity.type
_entity.pdbx_description
1 polymer ?
#
loop_
_entity_poly.entity_id
_entity_poly.type
_entity_poly.pdbx_seq_one_letter_code
_entity_poly.pdbx_strand_id
1 'polypeptide(L)'
;MSSQKHPLTNSKECWTFVVAAAITALLYVALIITISKEVHLRGFLFLEAGTTAKIFEFYAENLRGSLFTGFLALGGFLMSAKTFIIVNMKKEVYDSAKYKQDWLDGMELNGPENYPPLFRPLRRLSNILFYTISFSFLASIAQLTIGLYESVPSVMVCSFLVILAISFLMLSLYLIKKNLATMFDYLDKSHDPVLPLGDD
;
A
#
# COMPACT_ATOMS: atom_id res chain seq x y z
N MET A 1 25.10 -24.37 -11.64
CA MET A 1 24.17 -23.28 -12.02
C MET A 1 22.78 -23.86 -12.17
N SER A 2 21.93 -23.75 -11.14
CA SER A 2 20.59 -24.35 -11.14
C SER A 2 19.53 -23.32 -10.75
N SER A 3 18.74 -22.95 -11.76
CA SER A 3 17.34 -22.51 -11.74
C SER A 3 16.74 -22.04 -10.40
N GLN A 4 16.76 -20.73 -10.15
CA GLN A 4 15.85 -20.08 -9.21
C GLN A 4 14.42 -20.09 -9.78
N LYS A 5 13.65 -21.14 -9.48
CA LYS A 5 12.19 -21.08 -9.58
C LYS A 5 11.66 -20.16 -8.48
N HIS A 6 11.40 -18.90 -8.80
CA HIS A 6 10.72 -17.96 -7.90
C HIS A 6 9.35 -17.44 -8.43
N PRO A 7 8.36 -18.27 -8.86
CA PRO A 7 7.05 -17.75 -9.25
C PRO A 7 5.97 -17.79 -8.15
N LEU A 8 6.16 -18.54 -7.05
CA LEU A 8 5.07 -18.83 -6.10
C LEU A 8 4.71 -17.69 -5.13
N THR A 9 5.63 -16.77 -4.84
CA THR A 9 5.33 -15.62 -3.95
C THR A 9 4.58 -14.51 -4.68
N ASN A 10 4.83 -14.35 -5.98
CA ASN A 10 4.27 -13.27 -6.78
C ASN A 10 2.74 -13.42 -6.94
N SER A 11 2.24 -14.65 -7.11
CA SER A 11 0.80 -14.92 -7.31
C SER A 11 -0.06 -14.54 -6.08
N LYS A 12 0.39 -14.84 -4.86
CA LYS A 12 -0.37 -14.52 -3.64
C LYS A 12 -0.39 -13.02 -3.35
N GLU A 13 0.73 -12.33 -3.55
CA GLU A 13 0.81 -10.87 -3.37
C GLU A 13 -0.05 -10.14 -4.42
N CYS A 14 0.02 -10.59 -5.68
CA CYS A 14 -0.85 -10.12 -6.76
C CYS A 14 -2.34 -10.38 -6.45
N TRP A 15 -2.68 -11.52 -5.84
CA TRP A 15 -4.06 -11.80 -5.44
C TRP A 15 -4.57 -10.81 -4.39
N THR A 16 -3.79 -10.55 -3.33
CA THR A 16 -4.14 -9.53 -2.33
C THR A 16 -4.34 -8.15 -2.97
N PHE A 17 -3.54 -7.84 -3.99
CA PHE A 17 -3.66 -6.60 -4.77
C PHE A 17 -4.96 -6.55 -5.58
N VAL A 18 -5.27 -7.60 -6.34
CA VAL A 18 -6.50 -7.68 -7.15
C VAL A 18 -7.73 -7.59 -6.25
N VAL A 19 -7.70 -8.25 -5.10
CA VAL A 19 -8.78 -8.19 -4.11
C VAL A 19 -8.93 -6.78 -3.54
N ALA A 20 -7.83 -6.12 -3.14
CA ALA A 20 -7.89 -4.76 -2.63
C ALA A 20 -8.43 -3.77 -3.69
N ALA A 21 -7.93 -3.86 -4.92
CA ALA A 21 -8.40 -3.04 -6.04
C ALA A 21 -9.88 -3.31 -6.37
N ALA A 22 -10.31 -4.58 -6.34
CA ALA A 22 -11.71 -4.95 -6.57
C ALA A 22 -12.63 -4.43 -5.46
N ILE A 23 -12.22 -4.51 -4.19
CA ILE A 23 -12.97 -3.93 -3.06
C ILE A 23 -13.05 -2.41 -3.21
N THR A 24 -11.95 -1.74 -3.51
CA THR A 24 -11.95 -0.29 -3.75
C THR A 24 -12.84 0.08 -4.94
N ALA A 25 -12.83 -0.70 -6.01
CA ALA A 25 -13.72 -0.50 -7.16
C ALA A 25 -15.20 -0.69 -6.81
N LEU A 26 -15.53 -1.74 -6.05
CA LEU A 26 -16.90 -1.98 -5.57
C LEU A 26 -17.37 -0.86 -4.65
N LEU A 27 -16.54 -0.42 -3.72
CA LEU A 27 -16.85 0.71 -2.83
C LEU A 27 -17.02 2.02 -3.60
N TYR A 28 -16.18 2.25 -4.62
CA TYR A 28 -16.31 3.41 -5.48
C TYR A 28 -17.62 3.38 -6.28
N VAL A 29 -17.95 2.26 -6.91
CA VAL A 29 -19.21 2.07 -7.64
C VAL A 29 -20.41 2.22 -6.70
N ALA A 30 -20.36 1.65 -5.50
CA ALA A 30 -21.41 1.79 -4.50
C ALA A 30 -21.57 3.25 -4.04
N LEU A 31 -20.47 3.99 -3.88
CA LEU A 31 -20.48 5.41 -3.54
C LEU A 31 -21.10 6.24 -4.67
N ILE A 32 -20.74 5.97 -5.93
CA ILE A 32 -21.37 6.61 -7.09
C ILE A 32 -22.87 6.29 -7.13
N ILE A 33 -23.28 5.03 -6.96
CA ILE A 33 -24.70 4.64 -6.95
C ILE A 33 -25.45 5.32 -5.81
N THR A 34 -24.85 5.45 -4.62
CA THR A 34 -25.48 6.10 -3.45
C THR A 34 -25.69 7.59 -3.72
N ILE A 35 -24.70 8.27 -4.30
CA ILE A 35 -24.81 9.68 -4.71
C ILE A 35 -25.83 9.84 -5.86
N SER A 36 -25.84 8.92 -6.83
CA SER A 36 -26.79 8.93 -7.96
C SER A 36 -28.22 8.51 -7.59
N LYS A 37 -28.46 7.99 -6.38
CA LYS A 37 -29.81 7.68 -5.91
C LYS A 37 -30.56 8.94 -5.46
N GLU A 38 -29.82 9.93 -4.96
CA GLU A 38 -30.31 11.28 -4.64
C GLU A 38 -30.43 12.15 -5.90
N VAL A 39 -29.51 11.98 -6.88
CA VAL A 39 -29.48 12.74 -8.14
C VAL A 39 -29.96 11.87 -9.29
N HIS A 40 -31.20 12.09 -9.74
CA HIS A 40 -31.90 11.35 -10.81
C HIS A 40 -30.94 10.67 -11.82
N LEU A 41 -30.79 9.34 -11.72
CA LEU A 41 -29.86 8.48 -12.48
C LEU A 41 -29.78 8.76 -13.98
N ARG A 42 -30.88 9.24 -14.59
CA ARG A 42 -30.91 9.65 -16.00
C ARG A 42 -30.19 10.97 -16.29
N GLY A 43 -30.12 11.95 -15.39
CA GLY A 43 -29.40 13.21 -15.60
C GLY A 43 -27.88 13.12 -15.34
N PHE A 44 -27.45 12.14 -14.54
CA PHE A 44 -26.03 11.81 -14.37
C PHE A 44 -25.48 10.98 -15.54
N LEU A 45 -26.29 10.08 -16.10
CA LEU A 45 -25.93 9.28 -17.28
C LEU A 45 -26.16 10.03 -18.61
N PHE A 46 -27.14 10.94 -18.64
CA PHE A 46 -27.46 11.85 -19.74
C PHE A 46 -27.04 13.25 -19.29
N LEU A 47 -25.72 13.49 -19.32
CA LEU A 47 -25.05 14.73 -18.88
C LEU A 47 -25.86 15.99 -19.20
N GLU A 48 -26.52 16.56 -18.20
CA GLU A 48 -27.08 17.90 -18.33
C GLU A 48 -25.92 18.90 -18.27
N ALA A 49 -25.61 19.51 -19.42
CA ALA A 49 -24.36 20.24 -19.68
C ALA A 49 -23.99 21.31 -18.63
N GLY A 50 -24.98 21.90 -17.94
CA GLY A 50 -24.78 22.98 -16.97
C GLY A 50 -24.23 22.55 -15.60
N THR A 51 -24.59 21.35 -15.10
CA THR A 51 -24.14 20.88 -13.77
C THR A 51 -22.74 20.28 -13.83
N THR A 52 -22.41 19.65 -14.96
CA THR A 52 -21.10 19.04 -15.22
C THR A 52 -19.97 20.06 -15.35
N ALA A 53 -20.26 21.26 -15.88
CA ALA A 53 -19.29 22.34 -15.98
C ALA A 53 -18.81 22.83 -14.60
N LYS A 54 -19.74 23.05 -13.65
CA LYS A 54 -19.39 23.49 -12.29
C LYS A 54 -18.54 22.49 -11.52
N ILE A 55 -18.83 21.19 -11.68
CA ILE A 55 -18.05 20.12 -11.02
C ILE A 55 -16.63 20.07 -11.59
N PHE A 56 -16.49 20.21 -12.90
CA PHE A 56 -15.18 20.27 -13.54
C PHE A 56 -14.40 21.52 -13.11
N GLU A 57 -15.03 22.70 -13.12
CA GLU A 57 -14.41 23.96 -12.73
C GLU A 57 -13.90 23.90 -11.29
N PHE A 58 -14.73 23.42 -10.36
CA PHE A 58 -14.32 23.22 -8.97
C PHE A 58 -13.14 22.23 -8.84
N TYR A 59 -13.20 21.11 -9.55
CA TYR A 59 -12.13 20.10 -9.56
C TYR A 59 -10.82 20.65 -10.14
N ALA A 60 -10.89 21.37 -11.26
CA ALA A 60 -9.75 21.92 -11.97
C ALA A 60 -9.05 23.03 -11.15
N GLU A 61 -9.83 23.91 -10.51
CA GLU A 61 -9.28 25.02 -9.72
C GLU A 61 -8.78 24.59 -8.34
N ASN A 62 -9.53 23.75 -7.61
CA ASN A 62 -9.29 23.54 -6.18
C ASN A 62 -8.61 22.20 -5.87
N LEU A 63 -9.03 21.13 -6.53
CA LEU A 63 -8.55 19.78 -6.21
C LEU A 63 -7.34 19.38 -7.02
N ARG A 64 -7.26 19.75 -8.31
CA ARG A 64 -6.29 19.16 -9.22
C ARG A 64 -4.84 19.47 -8.86
N GLY A 65 -4.53 20.73 -8.60
CA GLY A 65 -3.20 21.12 -8.16
C GLY A 65 -2.81 20.46 -6.84
N SER A 66 -3.73 20.49 -5.85
CA SER A 66 -3.53 19.93 -4.51
C SER A 66 -3.31 18.41 -4.52
N LEU A 67 -4.09 17.68 -5.32
CA LEU A 67 -3.94 16.23 -5.48
C LEU A 67 -2.64 15.88 -6.21
N PHE A 68 -2.31 16.61 -7.28
CA PHE A 68 -1.06 16.41 -8.01
C PHE A 68 0.16 16.54 -7.08
N THR A 69 0.28 17.68 -6.40
CA THR A 69 1.42 17.97 -5.52
C THR A 69 1.43 17.07 -4.30
N GLY A 70 0.26 16.81 -3.70
CA GLY A 70 0.10 15.92 -2.56
C GLY A 70 0.60 14.51 -2.84
N PHE A 71 0.15 13.88 -3.93
CA PHE A 71 0.59 12.53 -4.28
C PHE A 71 2.04 12.47 -4.78
N LEU A 72 2.54 13.53 -5.42
CA LEU A 72 3.94 13.63 -5.82
C LEU A 72 4.87 13.67 -4.59
N ALA A 73 4.57 14.56 -3.64
CA ALA A 73 5.32 14.68 -2.40
C ALA A 73 5.25 13.39 -1.57
N LEU A 74 4.07 12.81 -1.48
CA LEU A 74 3.83 11.57 -0.76
C LEU A 74 4.54 10.36 -1.38
N GLY A 75 4.56 10.25 -2.72
CA GLY A 75 5.35 9.24 -3.43
C GLY A 75 6.85 9.38 -3.16
N GLY A 76 7.37 10.61 -3.17
CA GLY A 76 8.76 10.90 -2.82
C GLY A 76 9.11 10.58 -1.37
N PHE A 77 8.25 10.97 -0.43
CA PHE A 77 8.39 10.65 0.99
C PHE A 77 8.43 9.14 1.22
N LEU A 78 7.49 8.39 0.65
CA LEU A 78 7.44 6.93 0.81
C LEU A 78 8.64 6.23 0.18
N MET A 79 9.19 6.76 -0.92
CA MET A 79 10.41 6.24 -1.52
C MET A 79 11.60 6.38 -0.56
N SER A 80 11.75 7.54 0.07
CA SER A 80 12.79 7.77 1.09
C SER A 80 12.57 6.88 2.32
N ALA A 81 11.33 6.84 2.83
CA ALA A 81 10.97 6.06 4.00
C ALA A 81 11.17 4.55 3.78
N LYS A 82 10.92 4.03 2.57
CA LYS A 82 11.11 2.62 2.23
C LYS A 82 12.53 2.14 2.56
N THR A 83 13.54 2.90 2.12
CA THR A 83 14.94 2.53 2.37
C THR A 83 15.25 2.58 3.84
N PHE A 84 14.83 3.64 4.54
CA PHE A 84 15.03 3.79 5.98
C PHE A 84 14.42 2.62 6.78
N ILE A 85 13.17 2.28 6.51
CA ILE A 85 12.46 1.21 7.23
C ILE A 85 13.13 -0.14 6.96
N ILE A 86 13.44 -0.45 5.70
CA ILE A 86 14.06 -1.74 5.34
C ILE A 86 15.43 -1.90 5.99
N VAL A 87 16.27 -0.86 5.94
CA VAL A 87 17.64 -0.92 6.50
C VAL A 87 17.62 -1.02 8.01
N ASN A 88 16.80 -0.24 8.71
CA ASN A 88 16.70 -0.31 10.17
C ASN A 88 16.14 -1.66 10.62
N MET A 89 15.03 -2.11 10.03
CA MET A 89 14.47 -3.43 10.35
C MET A 89 15.48 -4.55 10.15
N LYS A 90 16.23 -4.53 9.04
CA LYS A 90 17.26 -5.53 8.76
C LYS A 90 18.29 -5.55 9.89
N LYS A 91 18.81 -4.38 10.28
CA LYS A 91 19.85 -4.26 11.30
C LYS A 91 19.37 -4.66 12.70
N GLU A 92 18.22 -4.14 13.12
CA GLU A 92 17.73 -4.26 14.50
C GLU A 92 17.06 -5.62 14.77
N VAL A 93 16.43 -6.23 13.77
CA VAL A 93 15.65 -7.48 13.96
C VAL A 93 16.29 -8.65 13.24
N TYR A 94 16.44 -8.55 11.92
CA TYR A 94 16.73 -9.72 11.08
C TYR A 94 18.21 -10.12 11.10
N ASP A 95 19.12 -9.19 11.36
CA ASP A 95 20.54 -9.46 11.55
C ASP A 95 20.87 -9.91 12.99
N SER A 96 19.89 -9.91 13.91
CA SER A 96 20.10 -10.39 15.29
C SER A 96 20.29 -11.91 15.34
N ALA A 97 21.23 -12.37 16.17
CA ALA A 97 21.52 -13.79 16.34
C ALA A 97 20.30 -14.57 16.86
N LYS A 98 19.51 -13.95 17.75
CA LYS A 98 18.28 -14.49 18.34
C LYS A 98 17.22 -14.78 17.28
N TYR A 99 16.94 -13.82 16.39
CA TYR A 99 15.97 -14.03 15.30
C TYR A 99 16.39 -15.14 14.33
N LYS A 100 17.70 -15.22 14.03
CA LYS A 100 18.23 -16.29 13.17
C LYS A 100 18.10 -17.67 13.83
N GLN A 101 18.30 -17.77 15.13
CA GLN A 101 18.09 -19.00 15.89
C GLN A 101 16.61 -19.39 15.94
N ASP A 102 15.71 -18.47 16.30
CA ASP A 102 14.25 -18.71 16.28
C ASP A 102 13.77 -19.21 14.91
N TRP A 103 14.36 -18.69 13.83
CA TRP A 103 14.05 -19.13 12.47
C TRP A 103 14.63 -20.51 12.15
N LEU A 104 15.86 -20.82 12.58
CA LEU A 104 16.48 -22.13 12.40
C LEU A 104 15.69 -23.20 13.15
N ASP A 105 15.33 -22.95 14.41
CA ASP A 105 14.53 -23.86 15.24
C ASP A 105 13.17 -24.13 14.60
N GLY A 106 12.50 -23.08 14.12
CA GLY A 106 11.25 -23.21 13.38
C GLY A 106 11.39 -23.98 12.05
N MET A 107 12.53 -23.84 11.36
CA MET A 107 12.81 -24.56 10.12
C MET A 107 13.11 -26.05 10.37
N GLU A 108 13.85 -26.38 11.43
CA GLU A 108 14.13 -27.77 11.82
C GLU A 108 12.85 -28.51 12.22
N LEU A 109 11.93 -27.84 12.92
CA LEU A 109 10.64 -28.41 13.33
C LEU A 109 9.65 -28.63 12.17
N ASN A 110 9.65 -27.75 11.16
CA ASN A 110 8.65 -27.78 10.08
C ASN A 110 9.19 -28.31 8.73
N GLY A 111 10.49 -28.58 8.65
CA GLY A 111 11.18 -29.05 7.45
C GLY A 111 11.55 -27.91 6.48
N PRO A 112 12.74 -27.98 5.85
CA PRO A 112 13.28 -26.90 5.01
C PRO A 112 12.49 -26.65 3.71
N GLU A 113 11.71 -27.62 3.23
CA GLU A 113 10.91 -27.45 2.01
C GLU A 113 9.69 -26.54 2.17
N ASN A 114 9.15 -26.40 3.39
CA ASN A 114 7.91 -25.66 3.65
C ASN A 114 8.10 -24.39 4.48
N TYR A 115 9.31 -24.12 4.98
CA TYR A 115 9.55 -22.96 5.85
C TYR A 115 9.86 -21.68 5.06
N PRO A 116 9.20 -20.54 5.36
CA PRO A 116 9.39 -19.31 4.62
C PRO A 116 10.80 -18.74 4.79
N PRO A 117 11.34 -18.03 3.76
CA PRO A 117 12.65 -17.38 3.87
C PRO A 117 12.71 -16.39 5.03
N LEU A 118 13.88 -16.28 5.67
CA LEU A 118 14.16 -15.38 6.81
C LEU A 118 13.66 -13.95 6.58
N PHE A 119 13.95 -13.37 5.40
CA PHE A 119 13.59 -11.99 5.07
C PHE A 119 12.22 -11.84 4.39
N ARG A 120 11.35 -12.85 4.45
CA ARG A 120 10.05 -12.82 3.76
C ARG A 120 9.15 -11.65 4.20
N PRO A 121 9.00 -11.31 5.49
CA PRO A 121 8.14 -10.20 5.89
C PRO A 121 8.70 -8.85 5.41
N LEU A 122 10.03 -8.69 5.45
CA LEU A 122 10.72 -7.49 4.96
C LEU A 122 10.57 -7.32 3.43
N ARG A 123 10.64 -8.41 2.67
CA ARG A 123 10.40 -8.40 1.22
C ARG A 123 8.96 -8.01 0.88
N ARG A 124 7.97 -8.54 1.62
CA ARG A 124 6.56 -8.19 1.44
C ARG A 124 6.30 -6.72 1.72
N LEU A 125 6.91 -6.18 2.79
CA LEU A 125 6.85 -4.75 3.09
C LEU A 125 7.43 -3.91 1.95
N SER A 126 8.64 -4.25 1.49
CA SER A 126 9.31 -3.58 0.37
C SER A 126 8.47 -3.55 -0.91
N ASN A 127 7.81 -4.66 -1.24
CA ASN A 127 6.96 -4.78 -2.42
C ASN A 127 5.71 -3.89 -2.30
N ILE A 128 5.00 -3.97 -1.16
CA ILE A 128 3.80 -3.14 -0.94
C ILE A 128 4.14 -1.65 -0.97
N LEU A 129 5.24 -1.23 -0.35
CA LEU A 129 5.68 0.17 -0.41
C LEU A 129 6.01 0.59 -1.84
N PHE A 130 6.68 -0.27 -2.62
CA PHE A 130 6.97 0.03 -4.03
C PHE A 130 5.68 0.28 -4.82
N TYR A 131 4.69 -0.59 -4.67
CA TYR A 131 3.41 -0.42 -5.35
C TYR A 131 2.70 0.87 -4.93
N THR A 132 2.64 1.17 -3.63
CA THR A 132 2.06 2.43 -3.14
C THR A 132 2.76 3.65 -3.74
N ILE A 133 4.09 3.64 -3.83
CA ILE A 133 4.86 4.72 -4.47
C ILE A 133 4.48 4.83 -5.96
N SER A 134 4.44 3.71 -6.68
CA SER A 134 4.05 3.67 -8.09
C SER A 134 2.63 4.20 -8.31
N PHE A 135 1.65 3.79 -7.50
CA PHE A 135 0.27 4.28 -7.59
C PHE A 135 0.15 5.76 -7.22
N SER A 136 0.94 6.25 -6.25
CA SER A 136 0.96 7.67 -5.90
C SER A 136 1.47 8.51 -7.06
N PHE A 137 2.58 8.11 -7.69
CA PHE A 137 3.07 8.80 -8.89
C PHE A 137 2.11 8.67 -10.06
N LEU A 138 1.50 7.49 -10.27
CA LEU A 138 0.54 7.30 -11.35
C LEU A 138 -0.71 8.18 -11.16
N ALA A 139 -1.23 8.28 -9.93
CA ALA A 139 -2.35 9.17 -9.62
C ALA A 139 -1.97 10.64 -9.84
N SER A 140 -0.77 11.05 -9.42
CA SER A 140 -0.24 12.39 -9.65
C SER A 140 -0.10 12.72 -11.16
N ILE A 141 0.50 11.82 -11.94
CA ILE A 141 0.66 11.99 -13.40
C ILE A 141 -0.70 11.98 -14.10
N ALA A 142 -1.62 11.10 -13.70
CA ALA A 142 -2.99 11.06 -14.24
C ALA A 142 -3.73 12.38 -13.96
N GLN A 143 -3.52 12.98 -12.79
CA GLN A 143 -4.09 14.27 -12.42
C GLN A 143 -3.65 15.39 -13.35
N LEU A 144 -2.40 15.38 -13.81
CA LEU A 144 -1.90 16.37 -14.78
C LEU A 144 -2.27 16.05 -16.22
N THR A 145 -2.29 14.78 -16.61
CA THR A 145 -2.53 14.36 -18.00
C THR A 145 -4.02 14.26 -18.30
N ILE A 146 -4.69 13.28 -17.69
CA ILE A 146 -6.12 12.98 -17.88
C ILE A 146 -6.98 14.08 -17.28
N GLY A 147 -6.59 14.62 -16.12
CA GLY A 147 -7.31 15.68 -15.42
C GLY A 147 -7.31 17.04 -16.13
N LEU A 148 -6.55 17.23 -17.22
CA LEU A 148 -6.60 18.43 -18.06
C LEU A 148 -7.78 18.42 -19.03
N TYR A 149 -8.25 17.23 -19.39
CA TYR A 149 -9.28 17.10 -20.41
C TYR A 149 -10.66 17.40 -19.81
N GLU A 150 -11.37 18.36 -20.39
CA GLU A 150 -12.73 18.81 -20.02
C GLU A 150 -13.78 17.76 -20.35
N SER A 151 -13.73 16.63 -19.64
CA SER A 151 -14.76 15.61 -19.72
C SER A 151 -15.04 15.00 -18.36
N VAL A 152 -16.32 14.74 -18.09
CA VAL A 152 -16.78 14.02 -16.90
C VAL A 152 -16.07 12.67 -16.72
N PRO A 153 -15.88 11.83 -17.75
CA PRO A 153 -15.15 10.57 -17.56
C PRO A 153 -13.71 10.78 -17.10
N SER A 154 -13.03 11.87 -17.51
CA SER A 154 -11.69 12.19 -17.02
C SER A 154 -11.64 12.43 -15.52
N VAL A 155 -12.62 13.18 -14.98
CA VAL A 155 -12.73 13.48 -13.54
C VAL A 155 -13.07 12.20 -12.76
N MET A 156 -13.94 11.34 -13.30
CA MET A 156 -14.27 10.05 -12.69
C MET A 156 -13.03 9.13 -12.62
N VAL A 157 -12.28 9.01 -13.72
CA VAL A 157 -11.06 8.18 -13.74
C VAL A 157 -9.99 8.74 -12.79
N CYS A 158 -9.78 10.05 -12.76
CA CYS A 158 -8.82 10.65 -11.83
C CYS A 158 -9.21 10.47 -10.37
N SER A 159 -10.48 10.72 -10.01
CA SER A 159 -10.96 10.50 -8.64
C SER A 159 -10.86 9.03 -8.21
N PHE A 160 -11.12 8.09 -9.13
CA PHE A 160 -10.91 6.67 -8.88
C PHE A 160 -9.44 6.34 -8.58
N LEU A 161 -8.50 6.85 -9.38
CA LEU A 161 -7.06 6.64 -9.16
C LEU A 161 -6.58 7.23 -7.83
N VAL A 162 -7.13 8.38 -7.42
CA VAL A 162 -6.86 9.00 -6.11
C VAL A 162 -7.31 8.10 -4.98
N ILE A 163 -8.54 7.57 -5.03
CA ILE A 163 -9.07 6.68 -3.99
C ILE A 163 -8.29 5.36 -3.94
N LEU A 164 -7.89 4.84 -5.10
CA LEU A 164 -7.04 3.66 -5.19
C LEU A 164 -5.67 3.91 -4.54
N ALA A 165 -5.03 5.03 -4.84
CA ALA A 165 -3.75 5.41 -4.24
C ALA A 165 -3.86 5.58 -2.71
N ILE A 166 -4.93 6.21 -2.21
CA ILE A 166 -5.20 6.33 -0.76
C ILE A 166 -5.40 4.96 -0.11
N SER A 167 -6.08 4.03 -0.79
CA SER A 167 -6.27 2.67 -0.27
C SER A 167 -4.93 1.94 -0.09
N PHE A 168 -4.05 2.02 -1.11
CA PHE A 168 -2.69 1.47 -1.03
C PHE A 168 -1.81 2.20 -0.01
N LEU A 169 -2.01 3.50 0.16
CA LEU A 169 -1.36 4.26 1.21
C LEU A 169 -1.69 3.70 2.58
N MET A 170 -2.98 3.58 2.89
CA MET A 170 -3.43 3.09 4.19
C MET A 170 -2.93 1.68 4.46
N LEU A 171 -2.95 0.80 3.45
CA LEU A 171 -2.37 -0.54 3.56
C LEU A 171 -0.87 -0.50 3.86
N SER A 172 -0.11 0.36 3.16
CA SER A 172 1.32 0.51 3.39
C SER A 172 1.64 1.03 4.79
N LEU A 173 0.92 2.05 5.26
CA LEU A 173 1.07 2.62 6.60
C LEU A 173 0.76 1.58 7.69
N TYR A 174 -0.31 0.81 7.50
CA TYR A 174 -0.64 -0.30 8.40
C TYR A 174 0.49 -1.33 8.46
N LEU A 175 1.04 -1.72 7.30
CA LEU A 175 2.12 -2.70 7.25
C LEU A 175 3.41 -2.18 7.87
N ILE A 176 3.75 -0.91 7.65
CA ILE A 176 4.88 -0.25 8.29
C ILE A 176 4.70 -0.29 9.80
N LYS A 177 3.54 0.13 10.32
CA LYS A 177 3.24 0.11 11.76
C LYS A 177 3.37 -1.28 12.36
N LYS A 178 2.81 -2.30 11.69
CA LYS A 178 2.88 -3.69 12.15
C LYS A 178 4.33 -4.19 12.22
N ASN A 179 5.11 -3.92 11.19
CA ASN A 179 6.52 -4.29 11.16
C ASN A 179 7.30 -3.55 12.25
N LEU A 180 7.08 -2.25 12.42
CA LEU A 180 7.73 -1.46 13.46
C LEU A 180 7.36 -1.94 14.88
N ALA A 181 6.11 -2.32 15.12
CA ALA A 181 5.71 -2.94 16.39
C ALA A 181 6.47 -4.25 16.64
N THR A 182 6.61 -5.09 15.62
CA THR A 182 7.45 -6.31 15.72
C THR A 182 8.90 -5.97 16.06
N MET A 183 9.46 -4.89 15.48
CA MET A 183 10.80 -4.42 15.84
C MET A 183 10.90 -4.08 17.33
N PHE A 184 9.96 -3.29 17.84
CA PHE A 184 9.96 -2.88 19.24
C PHE A 184 9.82 -4.09 20.18
N ASP A 185 8.92 -5.03 19.87
CA ASP A 185 8.77 -6.26 20.66
C ASP A 185 10.08 -7.08 20.72
N TYR A 186 10.85 -7.12 19.63
CA TYR A 186 12.16 -7.79 19.61
C TYR A 186 13.22 -7.03 20.40
N LEU A 187 13.22 -5.69 20.30
CA LEU A 187 14.15 -4.84 21.04
C LEU A 187 13.89 -4.92 22.55
N ASP A 188 12.63 -4.86 22.99
CA ASP A 188 12.26 -4.99 24.40
C ASP A 188 12.69 -6.35 24.97
N LYS A 189 12.43 -7.45 24.23
CA LYS A 189 12.89 -8.81 24.59
C LYS A 189 14.41 -9.01 24.56
N SER A 190 15.15 -8.08 23.97
CA SER A 190 16.62 -8.11 23.97
C SER A 190 17.21 -7.27 25.10
N HIS A 191 16.43 -6.33 25.65
CA HIS A 191 16.81 -5.45 26.75
C HIS A 191 16.37 -5.95 28.13
N ASP A 192 15.35 -6.80 28.21
CA ASP A 192 15.03 -7.51 29.45
C ASP A 192 16.12 -8.53 29.75
N PRO A 193 16.92 -8.36 30.81
CA PRO A 193 17.87 -9.38 31.22
C PRO A 193 17.06 -10.61 31.62
N VAL A 194 17.47 -11.77 31.12
CA VAL A 194 17.04 -13.06 31.66
C VAL A 194 17.36 -13.01 33.15
N LEU A 195 16.33 -12.77 33.98
CA LEU A 195 16.39 -13.05 35.41
C LEU A 195 16.84 -14.50 35.50
N PRO A 196 17.99 -14.81 36.14
CA PRO A 196 18.38 -16.18 36.32
C PRO A 196 17.22 -16.85 37.06
N LEU A 197 16.68 -17.91 36.47
CA LEU A 197 15.85 -18.84 37.21
C LEU A 197 16.67 -19.22 38.43
N GLY A 198 16.16 -18.87 39.62
CA GLY A 198 16.72 -19.37 40.87
C GLY A 198 16.76 -20.88 40.77
N ASP A 199 17.98 -21.42 40.83
CA ASP A 199 18.20 -22.81 41.13
C ASP A 199 17.77 -23.01 42.59
N ASP A 200 16.60 -23.62 42.78
CA ASP A 200 16.15 -24.20 44.05
C ASP A 200 16.60 -25.67 44.14
#